data_AF-A0A829MFE7-F1
#
_entry.id   AF-A0A829MFE7-F1
#
_cell.length_a   1.000
_cell.length_b   1.000
_cell.length_c   1.000
_cell.angle_alpha   90.00
_cell.angle_beta   90.00
_cell.angle_gamma   90.00
#
_symmetry.space_group_name_H-M   'P 1'
#
loop_
_entity.id
_entity.type
_entity.pdbx_description
1 polymer ?
#
loop_
_entity_poly.entity_id
_entity_poly.type
_entity_poly.pdbx_seq_one_letter_code
_entity_poly.pdbx_strand_id
1 'polypeptide(L)'
;MAGNYNKCAPLSAIIVAADTHEPQPPTRAVFFHLGGVISHGVPDTYGYNAIDLSASTLDTVVLNFSNGIPGLESVVSFRWNGTGVEKVQQAGQ
;
A
#
# COMPACT_ATOMS: atom_id res chain seq x y z
N MET A 1 -0.84 3.19 -13.20
CA MET A 1 -1.52 2.79 -11.95
C MET A 1 -0.85 1.52 -11.46
N ALA A 2 -0.27 1.54 -10.27
CA ALA A 2 0.26 0.36 -9.59
C ALA A 2 -0.78 -0.10 -8.57
N GLY A 3 -1.09 -1.39 -8.54
CA GLY A 3 -2.19 -1.93 -7.74
C GLY A 3 -2.28 -3.44 -7.83
N ASN A 4 -2.75 -4.08 -6.76
CA ASN A 4 -3.14 -5.49 -6.74
C ASN A 4 -4.64 -5.67 -6.47
N TYR A 5 -5.44 -4.63 -6.77
CA TYR A 5 -6.89 -4.63 -6.58
C TYR A 5 -7.53 -5.94 -7.05
N ASN A 6 -8.24 -6.59 -6.13
CA ASN A 6 -8.92 -7.84 -6.41
C ASN A 6 -10.20 -7.92 -5.57
N LYS A 7 -11.34 -8.07 -6.25
CA LYS A 7 -12.67 -8.15 -5.63
C LYS A 7 -12.87 -9.39 -4.74
N CYS A 8 -12.01 -10.40 -4.87
CA CYS A 8 -12.08 -11.66 -4.12
C CYS A 8 -11.00 -11.77 -3.03
N ALA A 9 -10.07 -10.81 -2.96
CA ALA A 9 -8.97 -10.87 -2.01
C ALA A 9 -9.37 -10.28 -0.64
N PRO A 10 -8.98 -10.93 0.48
CA PRO A 10 -9.12 -10.34 1.80
C PRO A 10 -8.46 -8.97 1.93
N LEU A 11 -7.33 -8.73 1.26
CA LEU A 11 -6.73 -7.41 1.19
C LEU A 11 -6.15 -7.14 -0.19
N SER A 12 -6.47 -5.98 -0.74
CA SER A 12 -5.80 -5.44 -1.93
C SER A 12 -5.71 -3.93 -1.85
N ALA A 13 -4.91 -3.32 -2.72
CA ALA A 13 -4.68 -1.89 -2.71
C ALA A 13 -4.40 -1.32 -4.10
N ILE A 14 -4.55 -0.01 -4.21
CA ILE A 14 -4.02 0.82 -5.30
C ILE A 14 -3.24 1.98 -4.70
N ILE A 15 -2.24 2.47 -5.43
CA ILE A 15 -1.58 3.74 -5.12
C ILE A 15 -2.32 4.88 -5.82
N VAL A 16 -2.66 5.91 -5.06
CA VAL A 16 -3.25 7.15 -5.58
C VAL A 16 -2.31 8.32 -5.30
N ALA A 17 -2.13 9.19 -6.28
CA ALA A 17 -1.48 10.48 -6.11
C ALA A 17 -2.51 11.52 -5.65
N ALA A 18 -2.08 12.45 -4.81
CA ALA A 18 -2.87 13.61 -4.47
C ALA A 18 -2.94 14.59 -5.64
N ASP A 19 -4.07 15.29 -5.76
CA ASP A 19 -4.24 16.35 -6.76
C ASP A 19 -3.80 17.69 -6.17
N THR A 20 -2.48 17.89 -6.08
CA THR A 20 -1.87 19.10 -5.48
C THR A 20 -1.33 20.08 -6.50
N HIS A 21 -1.41 19.77 -7.80
CA HIS A 21 -0.73 20.50 -8.89
C HIS A 21 0.80 20.62 -8.73
N GLU A 22 1.42 19.81 -7.87
CA GLU A 22 2.87 19.75 -7.73
C GLU A 22 3.49 18.83 -8.79
N PRO A 23 4.75 19.05 -9.23
CA PRO A 23 5.42 18.18 -10.19
C PRO A 23 5.57 16.72 -9.72
N GLN A 24 5.64 16.53 -8.40
CA GLN A 24 5.72 15.22 -7.74
C GLN A 24 4.74 15.19 -6.58
N PRO A 25 3.44 14.95 -6.85
CA PRO A 25 2.44 14.96 -5.81
C PRO A 25 2.68 13.79 -4.84
N PRO A 26 2.34 13.97 -3.56
CA PRO A 26 2.44 12.89 -2.60
C PRO A 26 1.47 11.75 -2.94
N THR A 27 1.86 10.54 -2.58
CA THR A 27 1.10 9.33 -2.84
C THR A 27 0.63 8.69 -1.53
N ARG A 28 -0.47 7.93 -1.63
CA ARG A 28 -1.00 7.09 -0.54
C ARG A 28 -1.57 5.80 -1.11
N ALA A 29 -1.64 4.76 -0.29
CA ALA A 29 -2.38 3.55 -0.64
C ALA A 29 -3.84 3.67 -0.22
N VAL A 30 -4.74 3.19 -1.09
CA VAL A 30 -6.14 2.95 -0.76
C VAL A 30 -6.35 1.45 -0.72
N PHE A 31 -6.81 0.93 0.43
CA PHE A 31 -7.04 -0.49 0.63
C PHE A 31 -8.48 -0.89 0.37
N PHE A 32 -8.65 -2.15 -0.02
CA PHE A 32 -9.92 -2.79 -0.28
C PHE A 32 -9.97 -4.17 0.40
N HIS A 33 -11.11 -4.47 1.02
CA HIS A 33 -11.46 -5.80 1.51
C HIS A 33 -12.58 -6.35 0.64
N LEU A 34 -12.36 -7.47 -0.05
CA LEU A 34 -13.34 -8.09 -0.95
C LEU A 34 -13.93 -7.08 -1.96
N GLY A 35 -13.09 -6.21 -2.51
CA GLY A 35 -13.45 -5.16 -3.47
C GLY A 35 -14.12 -3.91 -2.87
N GLY A 36 -14.49 -3.92 -1.59
CA GLY A 36 -15.02 -2.74 -0.90
C GLY A 36 -13.90 -1.87 -0.33
N VAL A 37 -13.99 -0.54 -0.48
CA VAL A 37 -12.99 0.38 0.08
C VAL A 37 -12.98 0.29 1.61
N ILE A 38 -11.79 0.29 2.21
CA ILE A 38 -11.62 0.35 3.67
C ILE A 38 -11.44 1.82 4.05
N SER A 39 -12.45 2.42 4.67
CA SER A 39 -12.45 3.86 5.01
C SER A 39 -12.00 4.18 6.44
N HIS A 40 -11.83 3.17 7.30
CA HIS A 40 -11.47 3.33 8.71
C HIS A 40 -10.51 2.21 9.14
N GLY A 41 -9.73 2.44 10.21
CA GLY A 41 -8.80 1.43 10.73
C GLY A 41 -7.66 1.11 9.75
N VAL A 42 -7.27 2.10 8.94
CA VAL A 42 -6.18 1.99 7.97
C VAL A 42 -4.97 2.77 8.50
N PRO A 43 -3.77 2.18 8.57
CA PRO A 43 -2.55 2.89 8.91
C PRO A 43 -2.22 4.00 7.90
N ASP A 44 -1.42 4.97 8.33
CA ASP A 44 -0.89 5.98 7.40
C ASP A 44 0.06 5.31 6.39
N THR A 45 -0.15 5.62 5.12
CA THR A 45 0.62 5.10 3.97
C THR A 45 1.19 6.22 3.11
N TYR A 46 1.21 7.45 3.64
CA TYR A 46 1.77 8.59 2.94
C TYR A 46 3.22 8.35 2.54
N GLY A 47 3.54 8.67 1.29
CA GLY A 47 4.87 8.54 0.72
C GLY A 47 5.12 7.21 0.00
N TYR A 48 4.40 6.13 0.33
CA TYR A 48 4.54 4.87 -0.42
C TYR A 48 3.98 5.00 -1.84
N ASN A 49 4.82 4.70 -2.83
CA ASN A 49 4.54 4.99 -4.23
C ASN A 49 4.50 3.75 -5.14
N ALA A 50 4.78 2.57 -4.60
CA ALA A 50 4.72 1.30 -5.33
C ALA A 50 4.16 0.17 -4.46
N ILE A 51 3.65 -0.88 -5.13
CA ILE A 51 3.25 -2.15 -4.50
C ILE A 51 4.19 -3.24 -5.02
N ASP A 52 4.80 -3.99 -4.11
CA ASP A 52 5.59 -5.18 -4.47
C ASP A 52 4.65 -6.36 -4.72
N LEU A 53 4.34 -6.59 -5.99
CA LEU A 53 3.46 -7.69 -6.40
C LEU A 53 4.09 -9.08 -6.16
N SER A 54 5.41 -9.17 -6.08
CA SER A 54 6.11 -10.44 -5.86
C SER A 54 6.09 -10.87 -4.39
N ALA A 55 6.08 -9.90 -3.48
CA ALA A 55 6.00 -10.12 -2.04
C ALA A 55 4.55 -10.07 -1.49
N SER A 56 3.59 -9.57 -2.28
CA SER A 56 2.17 -9.52 -1.88
C SER A 56 1.46 -10.87 -2.08
N THR A 57 0.49 -11.15 -1.21
CA THR A 57 -0.40 -12.32 -1.27
C THR A 57 -1.86 -11.87 -1.40
N LEU A 58 -2.83 -12.77 -1.22
CA LEU A 58 -4.26 -12.41 -1.22
C LEU A 58 -4.70 -11.62 0.02
N ASP A 59 -4.00 -11.78 1.15
CA ASP A 59 -4.34 -11.17 2.43
C ASP A 59 -3.29 -10.17 2.93
N THR A 60 -2.15 -10.09 2.24
CA THR A 60 -1.04 -9.19 2.55
C THR A 60 -0.69 -8.32 1.36
N VAL A 61 -0.59 -7.02 1.60
CA VAL A 61 -0.14 -6.02 0.62
C VAL A 61 1.21 -5.47 1.07
N VAL A 62 2.21 -5.53 0.20
CA VAL A 62 3.54 -4.99 0.45
C VAL A 62 3.71 -3.69 -0.32
N LEU A 63 3.94 -2.59 0.39
CA LEU A 63 4.20 -1.28 -0.17
C LEU A 63 5.70 -0.96 -0.14
N ASN A 64 6.16 -0.35 -1.23
CA ASN A 64 7.53 0.16 -1.37
C ASN A 64 7.51 1.67 -1.53
N PHE A 65 8.41 2.34 -0.81
CA PHE A 65 8.86 3.66 -1.16
C PHE A 65 10.15 3.52 -1.96
N SER A 66 10.20 4.10 -3.15
CA SER A 66 11.45 4.28 -3.87
C SER A 66 11.49 5.68 -4.47
N ASN A 67 12.60 6.39 -4.24
CA ASN A 67 12.92 7.66 -4.90
C ASN A 67 13.92 7.48 -6.06
N GLY A 68 14.16 6.24 -6.50
CA GLY A 68 15.15 5.90 -7.52
C GLY A 68 16.60 5.88 -7.04
N ILE A 69 16.86 6.06 -5.74
CA ILE A 69 18.18 5.90 -5.13
C ILE A 69 18.29 4.49 -4.54
N PRO A 70 19.16 3.61 -5.08
CA PRO A 70 19.34 2.26 -4.57
C PRO A 70 19.78 2.27 -3.10
N GLY A 71 19.16 1.43 -2.27
CA GLY A 71 19.48 1.28 -0.84
C GLY A 71 18.75 2.25 0.08
N LEU A 72 17.92 3.16 -0.46
CA LEU A 72 17.02 4.03 0.33
C LEU A 72 15.55 3.63 0.17
N GLU A 73 15.29 2.43 -0.34
CA GLU A 73 13.94 1.90 -0.39
C GLU A 73 13.44 1.56 1.02
N SER A 74 12.20 1.93 1.31
CA SER A 74 11.50 1.46 2.51
C SER A 74 10.42 0.49 2.11
N VAL A 75 10.35 -0.65 2.78
CA VAL A 75 9.37 -1.70 2.51
C VAL A 75 8.50 -1.87 3.75
N VAL A 76 7.19 -1.92 3.56
CA VAL A 76 6.23 -2.21 4.62
C VAL A 76 5.20 -3.20 4.14
N SER A 77 4.81 -4.11 5.02
CA SER A 77 3.78 -5.10 4.78
C SER A 77 2.56 -4.79 5.65
N PHE A 78 1.39 -4.85 5.05
CA PHE A 78 0.10 -4.73 5.70
C PHE A 78 -0.72 -5.99 5.48
N ARG A 79 -1.46 -6.43 6.50
CA ARG A 79 -2.38 -7.56 6.36
C ARG A 79 -3.77 -7.24 6.89
N TRP A 80 -4.77 -7.99 6.43
CA TRP A 80 -6.09 -7.99 7.04
C TRP A 80 -6.11 -8.90 8.28
N ASN A 81 -6.53 -8.40 9.43
CA ASN A 81 -6.54 -9.16 10.68
C ASN A 81 -7.92 -9.71 11.09
N GLY A 82 -8.92 -9.60 10.21
CA GLY A 82 -10.32 -9.95 10.48
C GLY A 82 -11.20 -8.76 10.79
N THR A 83 -10.65 -7.63 11.25
CA THR A 83 -11.41 -6.41 11.59
C THR A 83 -10.90 -5.16 10.89
N GLY A 84 -9.61 -5.11 10.57
CA GLY A 84 -8.98 -3.95 9.96
C GLY A 84 -7.65 -4.29 9.31
N VAL A 85 -6.98 -3.26 8.80
CA VAL A 85 -5.64 -3.35 8.22
C VAL A 85 -4.62 -3.12 9.31
N GLU A 86 -3.65 -4.02 9.45
CA GLU A 86 -2.55 -3.86 10.39
C GLU A 86 -1.21 -3.91 9.69
N LYS A 87 -0.26 -3.11 10.19
CA LYS A 87 1.15 -3.15 9.76
C LYS A 87 1.80 -4.37 10.42
N VAL A 88 2.34 -5.28 9.62
CA VAL A 88 2.93 -6.54 10.12
C VAL A 88 4.44 -6.55 10.11
N GLN A 89 5.05 -5.88 9.14
CA GLN A 89 6.50 -5.79 9.05
C GLN A 89 6.88 -4.49 8.38
N GLN A 90 7.93 -3.84 8.90
CA GLN A 90 8.67 -2.83 8.18
C GLN A 90 10.09 -3.36 8.02
N ALA A 91 10.60 -3.37 6.79
CA ALA A 91 12.02 -3.54 6.53
C ALA A 91 12.61 -2.17 6.18
N GLY A 92 13.70 -1.81 6.85
CA GLY A 92 14.50 -0.61 6.58
C GLY A 92 14.96 0.12 7.84
N GLN A 93 16.18 -0.23 8.29
CA GLN A 93 17.29 0.73 8.39
C GLN A 93 18.50 0.10 7.72
#